data_AF-A0A0Q5HAN8-F1
#
_entry.id   AF-A0A0Q5HAN8-F1
#
_cell.length_a   1.000
_cell.length_b   1.000
_cell.length_c   1.000
_cell.angle_alpha   90.00
_cell.angle_beta   90.00
_cell.angle_gamma   90.00
#
_symmetry.space_group_name_H-M   'P 1'
#
loop_
_entity.id
_entity.type
_entity.pdbx_description
1 polymer ?
#
loop_
_entity_poly.entity_id
_entity_poly.type
_entity_poly.pdbx_seq_one_letter_code
_entity_poly.pdbx_strand_id
1 'polypeptide(L)'
;MTATPRRTPAEAARHARTIALGCGLFVFGMVGAAYASVPLYKLFCQVTGYGGTTQRAETASSTVVERPVTVRFDANASGHVPWSFQPVERQITLNLGETRQTAYRVRNNSDAPVTAQATFNVTPLTAGIYFNKVQCFCFTEQTLKPGEEVDMPVVFFVDPAIQDDPDLKEVPTITLSYTFFPVADPKTPVASAKNEGAAQGL
;
A
#
# COMPACT_ATOMS: atom_id res chain seq x y z
N MET A 1 -52.81 -11.01 -51.74
CA MET A 1 -53.72 -10.87 -50.59
C MET A 1 -53.79 -12.20 -49.87
N THR A 2 -52.85 -12.50 -48.97
CA THR A 2 -52.89 -13.70 -48.13
C THR A 2 -53.60 -13.35 -46.82
N ALA A 3 -54.80 -13.88 -46.64
CA ALA A 3 -55.61 -13.69 -45.45
C ALA A 3 -54.94 -14.39 -44.26
N THR A 4 -54.49 -13.61 -43.27
CA THR A 4 -54.04 -14.14 -41.99
C THR A 4 -55.22 -14.79 -41.27
N PRO A 5 -55.14 -16.06 -40.84
CA PRO A 5 -56.25 -16.72 -40.15
C PRO A 5 -56.48 -16.04 -38.79
N ARG A 6 -57.69 -15.53 -38.56
CA ARG A 6 -58.10 -14.95 -37.26
C ARG A 6 -58.26 -16.09 -36.26
N ARG A 7 -57.34 -16.18 -35.29
CA ARG A 7 -57.46 -17.11 -34.16
C ARG A 7 -58.70 -16.76 -33.34
N THR A 8 -59.41 -17.77 -32.85
CA THR A 8 -60.55 -17.57 -31.94
C THR A 8 -60.08 -16.93 -30.63
N PRO A 9 -60.89 -16.10 -29.95
CA PRO A 9 -60.47 -15.39 -28.73
C PRO A 9 -60.00 -16.34 -27.62
N ALA A 10 -60.54 -17.56 -27.56
CA ALA A 10 -60.13 -18.60 -26.61
C ALA A 10 -58.73 -19.18 -26.94
N GLU A 11 -58.41 -19.43 -28.21
CA GLU A 11 -57.07 -19.90 -28.64
C GLU A 11 -56.02 -18.80 -28.56
N ALA A 12 -56.39 -17.55 -28.83
CA ALA A 12 -55.50 -16.39 -28.68
C ALA A 12 -55.12 -16.18 -27.20
N ALA A 13 -56.08 -16.30 -26.27
CA ALA A 13 -55.82 -16.19 -24.84
C ALA A 13 -54.96 -17.34 -24.29
N ARG A 14 -55.18 -18.58 -24.78
CA ARG A 14 -54.38 -19.74 -24.37
C ARG A 14 -52.94 -19.64 -24.87
N HIS A 15 -52.74 -19.21 -26.12
CA HIS A 15 -51.41 -18.95 -26.68
C HIS A 15 -50.70 -17.76 -26.01
N ALA A 16 -51.42 -16.68 -25.73
CA ALA A 16 -50.86 -15.55 -24.99
C ALA A 16 -50.41 -15.96 -23.58
N ARG A 17 -51.17 -16.84 -22.92
CA ARG A 17 -50.82 -17.37 -21.59
C ARG A 17 -49.62 -18.32 -21.63
N THR A 18 -49.50 -19.20 -22.63
CA THR A 18 -48.31 -20.05 -22.78
C THR A 18 -47.07 -19.24 -23.16
N ILE A 19 -47.20 -18.23 -24.01
CA ILE A 19 -46.10 -17.30 -24.33
C ILE A 19 -45.69 -16.51 -23.09
N ALA A 20 -46.64 -15.96 -22.33
CA ALA A 20 -46.35 -15.23 -21.09
C ALA A 20 -45.67 -16.12 -20.04
N LEU A 21 -46.10 -17.38 -19.89
CA LEU A 21 -45.45 -18.35 -19.02
C LEU A 21 -44.03 -18.68 -19.50
N GLY A 22 -43.83 -18.88 -20.81
CA GLY A 22 -42.51 -19.13 -21.40
C GLY A 22 -41.55 -17.96 -21.21
N CYS A 23 -42.01 -16.73 -21.46
CA CYS A 23 -41.23 -15.51 -21.23
C CYS A 23 -40.93 -15.30 -19.75
N GLY A 24 -41.89 -15.57 -18.86
CA GLY A 24 -41.68 -15.52 -17.41
C GLY A 24 -40.59 -16.50 -16.97
N LEU A 25 -40.69 -17.77 -17.36
CA LEU A 25 -39.69 -18.80 -17.04
C LEU A 25 -38.29 -18.44 -17.56
N PHE A 26 -38.20 -17.86 -18.76
CA PHE A 26 -36.94 -17.42 -19.33
C PHE A 26 -36.29 -16.28 -18.53
N VAL A 27 -37.07 -15.27 -18.14
CA VAL A 27 -36.56 -14.15 -17.33
C VAL A 27 -36.15 -14.63 -15.94
N PHE A 28 -36.96 -15.45 -15.27
CA PHE A 28 -36.60 -16.02 -13.98
C PHE A 28 -35.36 -16.93 -14.07
N GLY A 29 -35.20 -17.68 -15.16
CA GLY A 29 -34.01 -18.47 -15.44
C GLY A 29 -32.75 -17.61 -15.60
N MET A 30 -32.82 -16.52 -16.38
CA MET A 30 -31.69 -15.60 -16.55
C MET A 30 -31.31 -14.90 -15.24
N VAL A 31 -32.30 -14.45 -14.46
CA VAL A 31 -32.05 -13.80 -13.17
C VAL A 31 -31.45 -14.79 -12.16
N GLY A 32 -31.98 -16.02 -12.11
CA GLY A 32 -31.44 -17.09 -11.27
C GLY A 32 -30.00 -17.44 -11.65
N ALA A 33 -29.70 -17.54 -12.94
CA ALA A 33 -28.34 -17.78 -13.42
C ALA A 33 -27.40 -16.63 -13.04
N ALA A 34 -27.79 -15.38 -13.27
CA ALA A 34 -26.97 -14.21 -12.92
C ALA A 34 -26.63 -14.15 -11.42
N TYR A 35 -27.60 -14.48 -10.55
CA TYR A 35 -27.38 -14.49 -9.10
C TYR A 35 -26.55 -15.70 -8.64
N ALA A 36 -26.67 -16.85 -9.32
CA ALA A 36 -25.89 -18.06 -9.03
C ALA A 36 -24.44 -17.99 -9.56
N SER A 37 -24.17 -17.21 -10.61
CA SER A 37 -22.82 -17.05 -11.18
C SER A 37 -21.82 -16.55 -10.15
N VAL A 38 -22.20 -15.61 -9.29
CA VAL A 38 -21.31 -15.00 -8.31
C VAL A 38 -20.81 -16.01 -7.25
N PRO A 39 -21.66 -16.74 -6.52
CA PRO A 39 -21.20 -17.75 -5.56
C PRO A 39 -20.50 -18.93 -6.22
N LEU A 40 -20.92 -19.36 -7.42
CA LEU A 40 -20.25 -20.44 -8.15
C LEU A 40 -18.83 -20.03 -8.57
N TYR A 41 -18.66 -18.80 -9.07
CA TYR A 41 -17.37 -18.24 -9.40
C TYR A 41 -16.49 -18.07 -8.15
N LYS A 42 -17.05 -17.63 -7.02
CA LYS A 42 -16.34 -17.57 -5.74
C LYS A 42 -15.85 -18.94 -5.27
N LEU A 43 -16.71 -19.97 -5.36
CA LEU A 43 -16.34 -21.34 -4.98
C LEU A 43 -15.24 -21.89 -5.90
N PHE A 44 -15.36 -21.65 -7.20
CA PHE A 44 -14.34 -22.02 -8.17
C PHE A 44 -13.01 -21.30 -7.89
N CYS A 45 -13.01 -19.99 -7.67
CA CYS A 45 -11.79 -19.23 -7.34
C CYS A 45 -11.17 -19.67 -6.01
N GLN A 46 -11.99 -20.07 -5.02
CA GLN A 46 -11.53 -20.55 -3.72
C GLN A 46 -10.92 -21.95 -3.76
N VAL A 47 -11.43 -22.85 -4.62
CA VAL A 47 -10.92 -24.22 -4.78
C VAL A 47 -9.69 -24.27 -5.69
N THR A 48 -9.67 -23.45 -6.74
CA THR A 48 -8.60 -23.48 -7.76
C THR A 48 -7.52 -22.42 -7.55
N GLY A 49 -7.76 -21.41 -6.70
CA GLY A 49 -6.84 -20.27 -6.52
C GLY A 49 -6.80 -19.30 -7.71
N TYR A 50 -7.71 -19.44 -8.67
CA TYR A 50 -7.78 -18.62 -9.88
C TYR A 50 -8.05 -17.15 -9.53
N GLY A 51 -7.14 -16.24 -9.91
CA GLY A 51 -7.25 -14.80 -9.62
C GLY A 51 -6.69 -14.34 -8.26
N GLY A 52 -5.96 -15.19 -7.53
CA GLY A 52 -5.23 -14.76 -6.33
C GLY A 52 -6.08 -14.54 -5.07
N THR A 53 -7.33 -15.02 -5.05
CA THR A 53 -8.17 -15.02 -3.84
C THR A 53 -7.56 -15.94 -2.78
N THR A 54 -6.86 -15.32 -1.83
CA THR A 54 -6.30 -15.94 -0.64
C THR A 54 -7.40 -16.58 0.19
N GLN A 55 -7.21 -17.83 0.62
CA GLN A 55 -7.90 -18.35 1.82
C GLN A 55 -7.74 -17.30 2.92
N ARG A 56 -8.84 -16.89 3.56
CA ARG A 56 -8.79 -15.88 4.62
C ARG A 56 -7.87 -16.40 5.73
N ALA A 57 -6.61 -16.00 5.70
CA ALA A 57 -5.68 -16.22 6.79
C ALA A 57 -6.01 -15.17 7.85
N GLU A 58 -6.74 -15.55 8.89
CA GLU A 58 -6.99 -14.74 10.08
C GLU A 58 -5.74 -14.62 10.98
N THR A 59 -4.55 -14.84 10.43
CA THR A 59 -3.31 -14.86 11.19
C THR A 59 -2.21 -14.23 10.34
N ALA A 60 -1.47 -13.29 10.92
CA ALA A 60 -0.21 -12.79 10.38
C ALA A 60 0.62 -13.97 9.85
N SER A 61 1.24 -13.81 8.67
CA SER A 61 1.97 -14.86 7.95
C SER A 61 2.69 -15.80 8.93
N SER A 62 2.13 -17.00 9.12
CA SER A 62 2.59 -17.97 10.13
C SER A 62 3.81 -18.77 9.65
N THR A 63 4.36 -18.42 8.49
CA THR A 63 5.50 -19.11 7.88
C THR A 63 6.72 -18.22 7.97
N VAL A 64 7.44 -18.34 9.09
CA VAL A 64 8.82 -17.87 9.15
C VAL A 64 9.64 -18.85 8.30
N VAL A 65 10.22 -18.36 7.21
CA VAL A 65 11.10 -19.19 6.38
C VAL A 65 12.53 -18.98 6.83
N GLU A 66 13.26 -20.06 7.05
CA GLU A 66 14.70 -20.07 7.40
C GLU A 66 15.58 -19.62 6.22
N ARG A 67 15.37 -18.37 5.78
CA ARG A 67 16.20 -17.68 4.81
C ARG A 67 16.61 -16.36 5.45
N PRO A 68 17.87 -16.23 5.87
CA PRO A 68 18.35 -15.01 6.49
C PRO A 68 18.41 -13.89 5.45
N VAL A 69 17.79 -12.76 5.76
CA VAL A 69 17.92 -11.51 5.03
C VAL A 69 18.53 -10.47 5.94
N THR A 70 19.49 -9.74 5.38
CA THR A 70 20.11 -8.60 6.03
C THR A 70 19.29 -7.34 5.74
N VAL A 71 18.92 -6.60 6.78
CA VAL A 71 18.41 -5.24 6.63
C VAL A 71 19.46 -4.27 7.15
N ARG A 72 19.90 -3.34 6.29
CA ARG A 72 20.81 -2.24 6.63
C ARG A 72 20.02 -0.98 6.88
N PHE A 73 20.38 -0.26 7.93
CA PHE A 73 19.73 0.99 8.29
C PHE A 73 20.66 2.14 7.97
N ASP A 74 20.15 3.06 7.16
CA ASP A 74 20.85 4.27 6.75
C ASP A 74 20.05 5.49 7.20
N ALA A 75 20.77 6.52 7.62
CA ALA A 75 20.22 7.69 8.29
C ALA A 75 20.92 8.94 7.79
N ASN A 76 20.16 9.83 7.17
CA ASN A 76 20.64 11.09 6.63
C ASN A 76 19.80 12.26 7.16
N ALA A 77 20.44 13.38 7.42
CA ALA A 77 19.77 14.66 7.64
C ALA A 77 20.21 15.61 6.54
N SER A 78 19.27 16.29 5.90
CA SER A 78 19.61 17.33 4.93
C SER A 78 20.36 18.47 5.61
N GLY A 79 21.25 19.17 4.90
CA GLY A 79 22.11 20.22 5.47
C GLY A 79 21.37 21.40 6.12
N HIS A 80 20.06 21.50 5.91
CA HIS A 80 19.19 22.52 6.50
C HIS A 80 18.47 22.04 7.78
N VAL A 81 18.67 20.79 8.20
CA VAL A 81 18.17 20.23 9.46
C VAL A 81 19.36 19.98 10.39
N PRO A 82 19.60 20.83 11.41
CA PRO A 82 20.76 20.71 12.30
C PRO A 82 20.56 19.59 13.34
N TRP A 83 20.22 18.39 12.89
CA TRP A 83 19.97 17.23 13.73
C TRP A 83 21.07 16.18 13.55
N SER A 84 21.47 15.55 14.66
CA SER A 84 22.21 14.30 14.63
C SER A 84 21.20 13.17 14.51
N PHE A 85 21.23 12.43 13.39
CA PHE A 85 20.33 11.30 13.15
C PHE A 85 21.12 10.05 12.83
N GLN A 86 20.98 9.01 13.64
CA GLN A 86 21.74 7.76 13.49
C GLN A 86 20.87 6.56 13.87
N PRO A 87 21.03 5.41 13.20
CA PRO A 87 20.39 4.18 13.64
C PRO A 87 21.11 3.66 14.90
N VAL A 88 20.36 3.10 15.85
CA VAL A 88 20.95 2.41 17.01
C VAL A 88 21.70 1.16 16.55
N GLU A 89 21.15 0.48 15.55
CA GLU A 89 21.76 -0.71 14.91
C GLU A 89 21.93 -0.47 13.41
N ARG A 90 23.16 -0.60 12.89
CA ARG A 90 23.44 -0.38 11.46
C ARG A 90 22.92 -1.50 10.56
N GLN A 91 22.78 -2.70 11.11
CA GLN A 91 22.40 -3.90 10.36
C GLN A 91 21.73 -4.90 11.28
N ILE A 92 20.63 -5.50 10.82
CA ILE A 92 19.94 -6.60 11.50
C ILE A 92 19.76 -7.73 10.51
N THR A 93 20.14 -8.95 10.91
CA THR A 93 19.83 -10.16 10.14
C THR A 93 18.61 -10.84 10.78
N LEU A 94 17.62 -11.15 9.95
CA LEU A 94 16.38 -11.79 10.37
C LEU A 94 15.93 -12.80 9.32
N ASN A 95 15.10 -13.73 9.74
CA ASN A 95 14.44 -14.64 8.81
C ASN A 95 13.24 -13.95 8.15
N LEU A 96 12.84 -14.43 6.97
CA LEU A 96 11.65 -13.90 6.31
C LEU A 96 10.39 -14.22 7.12
N GLY A 97 9.48 -13.26 7.20
CA GLY A 97 8.28 -13.31 8.06
C GLY A 97 8.56 -12.98 9.52
N GLU A 98 9.83 -12.88 9.94
CA GLU A 98 10.19 -12.54 11.30
C GLU A 98 10.00 -11.04 11.56
N THR A 99 9.29 -10.70 12.63
CA THR A 99 9.15 -9.30 13.04
C THR A 99 10.35 -8.89 13.90
N ARG A 100 10.94 -7.74 13.55
CA ARG A 100 12.02 -7.11 14.30
C ARG A 100 11.69 -5.67 14.63
N GLN A 101 12.26 -5.20 15.74
CA GLN A 101 12.16 -3.83 16.18
C GLN A 101 13.56 -3.30 16.41
N THR A 102 13.82 -2.09 15.92
CA THR A 102 15.00 -1.29 16.23
C THR A 102 14.58 0.15 16.49
N ALA A 103 15.54 1.04 16.73
CA ALA A 103 15.27 2.46 16.91
C ALA A 103 16.28 3.32 16.17
N TYR A 104 15.87 4.54 15.84
CA TYR A 104 16.77 5.59 15.42
C TYR A 104 16.86 6.66 16.49
N ARG A 105 18.07 7.14 16.74
CA ARG A 105 18.33 8.24 17.65
C ARG A 105 18.39 9.55 16.89
N VAL A 106 17.59 10.51 17.30
CA VAL A 106 17.64 11.88 16.79
C VAL A 106 17.89 12.86 17.91
N ARG A 107 18.80 13.82 17.67
CA ARG A 107 19.06 14.94 18.56
C ARG A 107 19.07 16.25 17.79
N ASN A 108 18.37 17.27 18.30
CA ASN A 108 18.48 18.63 17.78
C ASN A 108 19.74 19.31 18.34
N ASN A 109 20.67 19.68 17.47
CA ASN A 109 21.92 20.35 17.84
C ASN A 109 21.85 21.87 17.74
N SER A 110 20.70 22.44 17.38
CA SER A 110 20.51 23.89 17.29
C SER A 110 19.97 24.48 18.59
N ASP A 111 20.08 25.81 18.70
CA ASP A 111 19.57 26.60 19.82
C ASP A 111 18.09 27.00 19.65
N ALA A 112 17.44 26.53 18.58
CA ALA A 112 16.04 26.80 18.26
C ALA A 112 15.23 25.51 18.10
N PRO A 113 13.90 25.55 18.35
CA PRO A 113 13.04 24.45 17.94
C PRO A 113 13.06 24.32 16.41
N VAL A 114 13.26 23.10 15.92
CA VAL A 114 13.28 22.81 14.48
C VAL A 114 12.18 21.80 14.20
N THR A 115 11.43 22.03 13.12
CA THR A 115 10.44 21.08 12.61
C THR A 115 10.98 20.45 11.32
N ALA A 116 10.99 19.12 11.28
CA ALA A 116 11.43 18.37 10.12
C ALA A 116 10.50 17.18 9.85
N GLN A 117 10.49 16.74 8.59
CA GLN A 117 9.75 15.57 8.15
C GLN A 117 10.72 14.57 7.52
N ALA A 118 10.55 13.30 7.86
CA ALA A 118 11.36 12.21 7.33
C ALA A 118 10.73 11.60 6.08
N THR A 119 11.50 11.50 5.01
CA THR A 119 11.19 10.62 3.87
C THR A 119 12.00 9.35 3.96
N PHE A 120 11.49 8.25 3.40
CA PHE A 120 12.20 6.97 3.38
C PHE A 120 12.24 6.36 1.99
N ASN A 121 13.26 5.56 1.76
CA ASN A 121 13.42 4.74 0.56
C ASN A 121 13.96 3.36 0.96
N VAL A 122 13.53 2.34 0.20
CA VAL A 122 14.01 0.97 0.33
C VAL A 122 14.78 0.60 -0.92
N THR A 123 15.97 0.05 -0.75
CA THR A 123 16.84 -0.38 -1.85
C THR A 123 17.18 -1.87 -1.69
N PRO A 124 17.09 -2.69 -2.75
CA PRO A 124 16.59 -2.36 -4.08
C PRO A 124 15.08 -2.04 -4.10
N LEU A 125 14.64 -1.22 -5.05
CA LEU A 125 13.24 -0.77 -5.17
C LEU A 125 12.26 -1.94 -5.29
N THR A 126 12.67 -3.00 -5.98
CA THR A 126 11.88 -4.24 -6.13
C THR A 126 11.64 -4.93 -4.79
N ALA A 127 12.58 -4.85 -3.84
CA ALA A 127 12.38 -5.39 -2.49
C ALA A 127 11.44 -4.53 -1.62
N GLY A 128 11.20 -3.28 -2.01
CA GLY A 128 10.34 -2.35 -1.28
C GLY A 128 8.89 -2.84 -1.13
N ILE A 129 8.37 -3.61 -2.09
CA ILE A 129 6.99 -4.14 -2.03
C ILE A 129 6.83 -5.23 -0.97
N TYR A 130 7.91 -5.90 -0.61
CA TYR A 130 7.94 -6.96 0.42
C TYR A 130 8.36 -6.44 1.79
N PHE A 131 8.89 -5.21 1.84
CA PHE A 131 9.32 -4.59 3.09
C PHE A 131 8.15 -3.86 3.74
N ASN A 132 7.57 -4.47 4.78
CA ASN A 132 6.43 -3.91 5.49
C ASN A 132 6.91 -3.19 6.75
N LYS A 133 6.83 -1.85 6.73
CA LYS A 133 7.09 -1.03 7.92
C LYS A 133 5.80 -0.84 8.71
N VAL A 134 5.77 -1.32 9.95
CA VAL A 134 4.55 -1.35 10.78
C VAL A 134 4.35 -0.05 11.56
N GLN A 135 5.40 0.76 11.78
CA GLN A 135 5.28 2.05 12.48
C GLN A 135 5.73 3.27 11.65
N CYS A 136 4.75 4.13 11.36
CA CYS A 136 4.84 5.34 10.55
C CYS A 136 5.12 6.60 11.40
N PHE A 137 6.40 6.88 11.71
CA PHE A 137 6.85 8.23 12.06
C PHE A 137 7.07 9.12 10.82
N CYS A 138 7.04 8.53 9.62
CA CYS A 138 7.44 9.18 8.36
C CYS A 138 6.44 10.20 7.85
N PHE A 139 5.22 10.21 8.38
CA PHE A 139 4.15 11.05 7.86
C PHE A 139 3.80 12.21 8.78
N THR A 140 4.43 12.30 9.96
CA THR A 140 4.17 13.36 10.92
C THR A 140 5.40 14.25 11.08
N GLU A 141 5.17 15.55 10.96
CA GLU A 141 6.16 16.57 11.28
C GLU A 141 6.63 16.35 12.72
N GLN A 142 7.94 16.27 12.91
CA GLN A 142 8.55 16.16 14.22
C GLN A 142 9.16 17.51 14.57
N THR A 143 8.75 18.06 15.71
CA THR A 143 9.36 19.27 16.27
C THR A 143 10.21 18.87 17.46
N LEU A 144 11.51 19.14 17.39
CA LEU A 144 12.44 18.90 18.50
C LEU A 144 12.92 20.23 19.07
N LYS A 145 12.87 20.36 20.39
CA LYS A 145 13.41 21.51 21.14
C LYS A 145 14.94 21.52 21.08
N PRO A 146 15.57 22.66 21.40
CA PRO A 146 17.03 22.75 21.48
C PRO A 146 17.62 21.68 22.40
N GLY A 147 18.57 20.90 21.91
CA GLY A 147 19.23 19.84 22.66
C GLY A 147 18.37 18.61 22.98
N GLU A 148 17.11 18.56 22.52
CA GLU A 148 16.22 17.41 22.75
C GLU A 148 16.71 16.19 21.96
N GLU A 149 16.75 15.05 22.64
CA GLU A 149 17.14 13.75 22.08
C GLU A 149 15.98 12.76 22.26
N VAL A 150 15.59 12.10 21.17
CA VAL A 150 14.46 11.17 21.12
C VAL A 150 14.86 9.92 20.36
N ASP A 151 14.54 8.75 20.93
CA ASP A 151 14.65 7.47 20.25
C ASP A 151 13.31 7.14 19.56
N MET A 152 13.32 7.06 18.23
CA MET A 152 12.17 6.74 17.40
C MET A 152 12.16 5.25 17.04
N PRO A 153 11.23 4.44 17.59
CA PRO A 153 11.18 3.03 17.31
C PRO A 153 10.68 2.74 15.89
N VAL A 154 11.24 1.70 15.28
CA VAL A 154 10.84 1.18 13.97
C VAL A 154 10.64 -0.32 14.08
N VAL A 155 9.41 -0.77 13.84
CA VAL A 155 9.06 -2.18 13.72
C VAL A 155 8.88 -2.51 12.24
N PHE A 156 9.50 -3.59 11.80
CA PHE A 156 9.49 -4.02 10.41
C PHE A 156 9.54 -5.55 10.32
N PHE A 157 9.10 -6.07 9.17
CA PHE A 157 9.32 -7.44 8.74
C PHE A 157 9.47 -7.48 7.22
N VAL A 158 10.10 -8.54 6.72
CA VAL A 158 10.21 -8.81 5.28
C VAL A 158 9.25 -9.94 4.94
N ASP A 159 8.35 -9.72 3.99
CA ASP A 159 7.36 -10.72 3.58
C ASP A 159 8.06 -11.94 2.94
N PRO A 160 7.74 -13.19 3.37
CA PRO A 160 8.24 -14.41 2.75
C PRO A 160 8.03 -14.51 1.23
N ALA A 161 7.04 -13.83 0.67
CA ALA A 161 6.77 -13.82 -0.78
C ALA A 161 7.95 -13.31 -1.62
N ILE A 162 8.92 -12.60 -1.02
CA ILE A 162 10.17 -12.19 -1.70
C ILE A 162 11.00 -13.39 -2.20
N GLN A 163 10.76 -14.61 -1.68
CA GLN A 163 11.41 -15.83 -2.18
C GLN A 163 10.88 -16.28 -3.53
N ASP A 164 9.62 -16.00 -3.83
CA ASP A 164 8.99 -16.47 -5.06
C ASP A 164 9.34 -15.56 -6.25
N ASP A 165 9.72 -14.31 -5.97
CA ASP A 165 10.12 -13.32 -6.96
C ASP A 165 11.48 -13.68 -7.60
N PRO A 166 11.53 -13.97 -8.91
CA PRO A 166 12.75 -14.33 -9.61
C PRO A 166 13.85 -13.27 -9.54
N ASP A 167 13.49 -11.99 -9.41
CA ASP A 167 14.45 -10.88 -9.38
C ASP A 167 15.05 -10.64 -7.98
N LEU A 168 14.45 -11.22 -6.94
CA LEU A 168 14.82 -11.00 -5.53
C LEU A 168 15.24 -12.28 -4.78
N LYS A 169 15.18 -13.43 -5.45
CA LYS A 169 15.66 -14.74 -4.96
C LYS A 169 17.11 -14.75 -4.50
N GLU A 170 17.93 -13.81 -4.97
CA GLU A 170 19.34 -13.73 -4.57
C GLU A 170 19.68 -12.48 -3.76
N VAL A 171 18.74 -11.54 -3.55
CA VAL A 171 19.05 -10.30 -2.83
C VAL A 171 19.23 -10.61 -1.35
N PRO A 172 20.46 -10.51 -0.80
CA PRO A 172 20.70 -10.87 0.59
C PRO A 172 20.53 -9.67 1.52
N THR A 173 20.46 -8.45 0.96
CA THR A 173 20.56 -7.20 1.70
C THR A 173 19.57 -6.18 1.19
N ILE A 174 18.70 -5.73 2.10
CA ILE A 174 17.75 -4.63 1.88
C ILE A 174 18.26 -3.44 2.69
N THR A 175 18.33 -2.27 2.08
CA THR A 175 18.73 -1.03 2.79
C THR A 175 17.52 -0.15 2.98
N LEU A 176 17.20 0.17 4.23
CA LEU A 176 16.21 1.16 4.61
C LEU A 176 16.93 2.48 4.90
N SER A 177 16.79 3.43 3.98
CA SER A 177 17.36 4.76 4.10
C SER A 177 16.29 5.74 4.55
N TYR A 178 16.58 6.49 5.61
CA TYR A 178 15.79 7.63 6.07
C TYR A 178 16.51 8.94 5.80
N THR A 179 15.78 9.95 5.33
CA THR A 179 16.31 11.31 5.17
C THR A 179 15.36 12.34 5.77
N PHE A 180 15.85 13.18 6.68
CA PHE A 180 15.09 14.31 7.24
C PHE A 180 15.25 15.58 6.40
N PHE A 181 14.11 16.21 6.09
CA PHE A 181 14.01 17.49 5.39
C PHE A 181 13.34 18.53 6.27
N PRO A 182 13.74 19.81 6.18
CA PRO A 182 13.11 20.87 6.96
C PRO A 182 11.67 21.08 6.46
N VAL A 183 10.75 21.29 7.39
CA VAL A 183 9.41 21.77 7.05
C VAL A 183 9.45 23.28 7.16
N ALA A 184 9.00 23.98 6.10
CA ALA A 184 8.91 25.43 6.16
C ALA A 184 7.95 25.84 7.28
N ASP A 185 8.43 26.68 8.18
CA ASP A 185 7.60 27.28 9.22
C ASP A 185 6.42 28.00 8.54
N PRO A 186 5.15 27.73 8.91
CA PRO A 186 3.97 28.32 8.27
C PRO A 186 3.91 29.86 8.35
N LYS A 187 4.89 30.51 8.99
CA LYS A 187 5.01 31.97 9.09
C LYS A 187 5.56 32.66 7.85
N THR A 188 5.92 31.94 6.78
CA THR A 188 6.27 32.58 5.51
C THR A 188 5.33 32.12 4.40
N PRO A 189 4.32 32.93 4.02
CA PRO A 189 3.52 32.64 2.84
C PRO A 189 4.43 32.63 1.62
N VAL A 190 4.40 31.53 0.87
CA VAL A 190 5.11 31.33 -0.42
C VAL A 190 4.74 32.36 -1.51
N ALA A 191 3.86 33.32 -1.22
CA ALA A 191 3.42 34.36 -2.14
C ALA A 191 4.40 35.53 -2.30
N SER A 192 5.39 35.70 -1.42
CA SER A 192 6.28 36.88 -1.47
C SER A 192 7.61 36.67 -2.21
N ALA A 193 7.87 35.47 -2.74
CA ALA A 193 9.11 35.17 -3.46
C ALA A 193 8.99 35.42 -4.98
N LYS A 194 8.39 36.54 -5.42
CA LYS A 194 8.57 37.07 -6.79
C LYS A 194 8.04 38.50 -6.92
N ASN A 195 8.93 39.49 -6.75
CA ASN A 195 8.94 40.76 -7.52
C ASN A 195 10.08 41.68 -7.04
N GLU A 196 11.32 41.20 -7.06
CA GLU A 196 12.51 42.06 -7.06
C GLU A 196 13.38 41.59 -8.23
N GLY A 197 13.13 42.14 -9.42
CA GLY A 197 13.90 41.77 -10.62
C GLY A 197 13.23 42.10 -11.95
N ALA A 198 12.62 43.28 -12.10
CA ALA A 198 12.22 43.80 -13.41
C ALA A 198 11.90 45.31 -13.37
N ALA A 199 12.90 46.17 -13.15
CA ALA A 199 12.84 47.60 -13.53
C ALA A 199 14.20 48.30 -13.41
N GLN A 200 15.22 47.87 -14.18
CA GLN A 200 16.32 48.74 -14.58
C GLN A 200 16.71 48.40 -16.01
N GLY A 201 16.31 49.24 -16.95
CA GLY A 201 16.58 49.05 -18.38
C GLY A 201 15.61 49.80 -19.29
N LEU A 202 15.58 51.14 -19.20
CA LEU A 202 15.53 52.05 -20.35
C LEU A 202 16.01 53.44 -19.93
#